data_AF-A0A947A543-F1
#
_entry.id   AF-A0A947A543-F1
#
_cell.length_a   1.000
_cell.length_b   1.000
_cell.length_c   1.000
_cell.angle_alpha   90.00
_cell.angle_beta   90.00
_cell.angle_gamma   90.00
#
_symmetry.space_group_name_H-M   'P 1'
#
loop_
_entity.id
_entity.type
_entity.pdbx_description
1 polymer ?
#
loop_
_entity_poly.entity_id
_entity_poly.type
_entity_poly.pdbx_seq_one_letter_code
_entity_poly.pdbx_strand_id
1 'polypeptide(L)'
;PVCATEMVYKPVRLVTSMRTADSLSRHESYFFSELKRLKFIVDEIGEEPYFIILDEILKGTNSTDKARGSRKFLDRLLTSKSAGLIATHDLSLCEAAEAHEPVSNYYFDANIIDGELYFDYQLKPGICQNMNASFLLKKMKIVR
;
A
#
# COMPACT_ATOMS: atom_id res chain seq x y z
N PRO A 1 -13.97 23.73 4.76
CA PRO A 1 -12.53 24.09 4.68
C PRO A 1 -11.70 22.81 4.61
N VAL A 2 -10.49 22.86 4.02
CA VAL A 2 -9.59 21.70 3.85
C VAL A 2 -8.19 22.04 4.35
N CYS A 3 -7.41 21.04 4.75
CA CYS A 3 -6.03 21.21 5.21
C CYS A 3 -5.06 21.27 4.02
N ALA A 4 -5.21 22.29 3.18
CA ALA A 4 -4.36 22.53 2.02
C ALA A 4 -4.42 24.02 1.65
N THR A 5 -3.40 24.51 0.95
CA THR A 5 -3.44 25.87 0.37
C THR A 5 -4.57 26.00 -0.64
N GLU A 6 -4.77 24.98 -1.48
CA GLU A 6 -5.84 24.91 -2.49
C GLU A 6 -6.26 23.43 -2.71
N MET A 7 -7.50 23.19 -3.16
CA MET A 7 -7.97 21.85 -3.49
C MET A 7 -8.97 21.88 -4.65
N VAL A 8 -8.72 21.03 -5.65
CA VAL A 8 -9.68 20.69 -6.71
C VAL A 8 -10.11 19.25 -6.50
N TYR A 9 -11.42 19.01 -6.44
CA TYR A 9 -11.98 17.70 -6.12
C TYR A 9 -13.16 17.36 -7.02
N LYS A 10 -13.21 16.10 -7.45
CA LYS A 10 -14.37 15.51 -8.12
C LYS A 10 -14.96 14.43 -7.20
N PRO A 11 -16.26 14.52 -6.82
CA PRO A 11 -16.92 13.49 -6.04
C PRO A 11 -16.69 12.10 -6.62
N VAL A 12 -16.24 11.18 -5.77
CA VAL A 12 -15.88 9.80 -6.13
C VAL A 12 -16.15 8.89 -4.94
N ARG A 13 -16.58 7.65 -5.21
CA ARG A 13 -16.82 6.67 -4.14
C ARG A 13 -15.48 6.23 -3.55
N LEU A 14 -15.38 6.20 -2.24
CA LEU A 14 -14.17 5.80 -1.52
C LEU A 14 -14.29 4.34 -1.07
N VAL A 15 -13.28 3.53 -1.37
CA VAL A 15 -13.12 2.21 -0.77
C VAL A 15 -11.73 2.10 -0.17
N THR A 16 -11.64 1.59 1.05
CA THR A 16 -10.37 1.46 1.76
C THR A 16 -10.20 0.05 2.32
N SER A 17 -8.96 -0.43 2.25
CA SER A 17 -8.46 -1.58 2.98
C SER A 17 -7.22 -1.15 3.74
N MET A 18 -7.44 -0.22 4.66
CA MET A 18 -6.48 0.18 5.68
C MET A 18 -6.96 -0.44 6.99
N ARG A 19 -6.07 -1.09 7.74
CA ARG A 19 -6.39 -1.83 8.97
C ARG A 19 -7.52 -1.18 9.79
N THR A 20 -8.58 -1.92 10.08
CA THR A 20 -9.50 -1.62 11.18
C THR A 20 -9.20 -2.59 12.32
N ALA A 21 -9.13 -2.03 13.53
CA ALA A 21 -8.64 -2.62 14.78
C ALA A 21 -8.88 -4.14 14.93
N ASP A 22 -7.86 -4.80 15.49
CA ASP A 22 -7.88 -6.18 15.96
C ASP A 22 -9.20 -6.49 16.68
N SER A 23 -10.12 -7.14 15.98
CA SER A 23 -11.16 -7.92 16.62
C SER A 23 -10.75 -9.37 16.47
N LEU A 24 -10.10 -9.88 17.51
CA LEU A 24 -9.86 -11.30 17.78
C LEU A 24 -11.16 -12.14 17.83
N SER A 25 -12.33 -11.57 17.47
CA SER A 25 -13.65 -12.15 17.74
C SER A 25 -14.37 -12.73 16.52
N ARG A 26 -13.70 -13.06 15.42
CA ARG A 26 -14.33 -13.86 14.34
C ARG A 26 -13.38 -14.94 13.83
N HIS A 27 -13.86 -16.18 13.86
CA HIS A 27 -13.17 -17.40 13.42
C HIS A 27 -12.91 -17.46 11.90
N GLU A 28 -12.88 -16.32 11.19
CA GLU A 28 -12.43 -16.25 9.80
C GLU A 28 -10.95 -15.85 9.78
N SER A 29 -10.10 -16.61 9.08
CA SER A 29 -8.69 -16.25 8.89
C SER A 29 -8.60 -14.83 8.33
N TYR A 30 -7.70 -14.01 8.87
CA TYR A 30 -7.42 -12.64 8.40
C TYR A 30 -7.28 -12.58 6.88
N PHE A 31 -6.62 -13.59 6.31
CA PHE A 31 -6.44 -13.74 4.86
C PHE A 31 -7.77 -13.88 4.11
N PHE A 32 -8.74 -14.63 4.64
CA PHE A 32 -10.03 -14.81 3.99
C PHE A 32 -10.89 -13.54 4.04
N SER A 33 -10.85 -12.82 5.17
CA SER A 33 -11.52 -11.52 5.28
C SER A 33 -10.94 -10.50 4.30
N GLU A 34 -9.63 -10.52 4.12
CA GLU A 34 -8.95 -9.70 3.12
C GLU A 34 -9.35 -10.09 1.69
N LEU A 35 -9.36 -11.39 1.36
CA LEU A 35 -9.81 -11.85 0.04
C LEU A 35 -11.25 -11.43 -0.27
N LYS A 36 -12.16 -11.51 0.72
CA LYS A 36 -13.54 -11.01 0.55
C LYS A 36 -13.57 -9.52 0.23
N ARG A 37 -12.73 -8.71 0.90
CA ARG A 37 -12.66 -7.26 0.65
C ARG A 37 -12.06 -6.95 -0.72
N LEU A 38 -11.00 -7.64 -1.13
CA LEU A 38 -10.44 -7.52 -2.48
C LEU A 38 -11.45 -7.95 -3.54
N LYS A 39 -12.21 -9.03 -3.30
CA LYS A 39 -13.30 -9.46 -4.18
C LYS A 39 -14.39 -8.39 -4.29
N PHE A 40 -14.84 -7.83 -3.18
CA PHE A 40 -15.82 -6.73 -3.19
C PHE A 40 -15.33 -5.55 -4.05
N ILE A 41 -14.06 -5.15 -3.89
CA ILE A 41 -13.48 -4.10 -4.74
C ILE A 41 -13.55 -4.50 -6.22
N VAL A 42 -13.15 -5.73 -6.56
CA VAL A 42 -13.16 -6.21 -7.96
C VAL A 42 -14.56 -6.30 -8.57
N ASP A 43 -15.55 -6.67 -7.76
CA ASP A 43 -16.95 -6.78 -8.19
C ASP A 43 -17.58 -5.38 -8.41
N GLU A 44 -17.15 -4.37 -7.64
CA GLU A 44 -17.66 -2.99 -7.74
C GLU A 44 -16.94 -2.15 -8.80
N ILE A 45 -15.65 -2.42 -9.09
CA ILE A 45 -14.89 -1.69 -10.11
C ILE A 45 -15.38 -2.08 -11.51
N GLY A 46 -16.06 -1.15 -12.18
CA GLY A 46 -16.56 -1.36 -13.54
C GLY A 46 -17.82 -0.58 -13.86
N GLU A 47 -18.72 -0.44 -12.89
CA GLU A 47 -19.94 0.36 -13.06
C GLU A 47 -19.69 1.84 -12.75
N GLU A 48 -18.93 2.13 -11.69
CA GLU A 48 -18.65 3.49 -11.21
C GLU A 48 -17.15 3.69 -10.91
N PRO A 49 -16.62 4.93 -11.00
CA PRO A 49 -15.25 5.22 -10.60
C PRO A 49 -15.13 5.21 -9.07
N TYR A 50 -14.10 4.52 -8.59
CA TYR A 50 -13.73 4.50 -7.17
C TYR A 50 -12.38 5.19 -6.94
N PHE A 51 -12.20 5.73 -5.73
CA PHE A 51 -10.91 6.03 -5.16
C PHE A 51 -10.56 4.92 -4.15
N ILE A 52 -9.49 4.18 -4.44
CA ILE A 52 -9.14 2.94 -3.75
C ILE A 52 -7.89 3.18 -2.91
N ILE A 53 -7.95 2.98 -1.59
CA ILE A 53 -6.77 3.10 -0.71
C ILE A 53 -6.49 1.75 -0.05
N LEU A 54 -5.34 1.16 -0.34
CA LEU A 54 -4.96 -0.16 0.16
C LEU A 54 -3.67 -0.05 0.97
N ASP A 55 -3.68 -0.60 2.17
CA ASP A 55 -2.50 -0.75 3.00
C ASP A 55 -2.13 -2.22 3.04
N GLU A 56 -1.09 -2.57 2.28
CA GLU A 56 -0.46 -3.88 2.26
C GLU A 56 -1.45 -5.00 1.94
N ILE A 57 -1.59 -5.34 0.66
CA ILE A 57 -2.51 -6.38 0.21
C ILE A 57 -1.94 -7.79 0.36
N LEU A 58 -2.83 -8.76 0.57
CA LEU A 58 -2.54 -10.19 0.74
C LEU A 58 -1.60 -10.47 1.93
N LYS A 59 -1.91 -9.89 3.09
CA LYS A 59 -1.20 -10.18 4.35
C LYS A 59 -1.41 -11.66 4.73
N GLY A 60 -0.33 -12.32 5.17
CA GLY A 60 -0.40 -13.68 5.71
C GLY A 60 -0.33 -14.82 4.69
N THR A 61 0.06 -14.54 3.44
CA THR A 61 0.53 -15.55 2.47
C THR A 61 2.06 -15.54 2.36
N ASN A 62 2.63 -16.50 1.61
CA ASN A 62 4.06 -16.51 1.32
C ASN A 62 4.45 -15.35 0.38
N SER A 63 5.72 -14.93 0.40
CA SER A 63 6.19 -13.76 -0.35
C SER A 63 5.95 -13.87 -1.86
N THR A 64 6.12 -15.06 -2.44
CA THR A 64 5.94 -15.29 -3.89
C THR A 64 4.48 -15.14 -4.33
N ASP A 65 3.55 -15.74 -3.59
CA ASP A 65 2.12 -15.66 -3.85
C ASP A 65 1.60 -14.24 -3.61
N LYS A 66 2.15 -13.55 -2.60
CA LYS A 66 1.86 -12.14 -2.33
C LYS A 66 2.24 -11.26 -3.52
N ALA A 67 3.47 -11.34 -4.00
CA ALA A 67 3.95 -10.55 -5.13
C ALA A 67 3.10 -10.78 -6.39
N ARG A 68 2.89 -12.05 -6.75
CA ARG A 68 2.10 -12.43 -7.93
C ARG A 68 0.64 -12.02 -7.82
N GLY A 69 0.02 -12.25 -6.68
CA GLY A 69 -1.37 -11.89 -6.43
C GLY A 69 -1.58 -10.37 -6.43
N SER A 70 -0.66 -9.64 -5.80
CA SER A 70 -0.68 -8.17 -5.75
C SER A 70 -0.56 -7.56 -7.14
N ARG A 71 0.35 -8.09 -7.96
CA ARG A 71 0.53 -7.63 -9.33
C ARG A 71 -0.71 -7.84 -10.19
N LYS A 72 -1.27 -9.05 -10.18
CA LYS A 72 -2.52 -9.36 -10.90
C LYS A 72 -3.70 -8.50 -10.44
N PHE A 73 -3.76 -8.21 -9.15
CA PHE A 73 -4.78 -7.34 -8.60
C PHE A 73 -4.63 -5.91 -9.10
N LEU A 74 -3.41 -5.36 -9.10
CA LEU A 74 -3.11 -4.06 -9.71
C LEU A 74 -3.48 -4.03 -11.19
N ASP A 75 -3.08 -5.04 -11.97
CA ASP A 75 -3.42 -5.14 -13.40
C ASP A 75 -4.94 -5.09 -13.61
N ARG A 76 -5.72 -5.74 -12.73
CA ARG A 76 -7.19 -5.67 -12.76
C ARG A 76 -7.70 -4.27 -12.44
N LEU A 77 -7.14 -3.58 -11.44
CA LEU A 77 -7.52 -2.20 -11.12
C LEU A 77 -7.29 -1.25 -12.30
N LEU A 78 -6.18 -1.43 -13.03
CA LEU A 78 -5.81 -0.63 -14.20
C LEU A 78 -6.79 -0.77 -15.37
N THR A 79 -7.61 -1.84 -15.41
CA THR A 79 -8.68 -1.98 -16.41
C THR A 79 -9.94 -1.17 -16.07
N SER A 80 -10.00 -0.55 -14.89
CA SER A 80 -11.15 0.24 -14.44
C SER A 80 -10.93 1.75 -14.63
N LYS A 81 -11.98 2.56 -14.43
CA LYS A 81 -11.89 4.03 -14.39
C LYS A 81 -11.54 4.56 -12.99
N SER A 82 -11.04 3.70 -12.11
CA SER A 82 -10.74 4.02 -10.72
C SER A 82 -9.33 4.61 -10.58
N ALA A 83 -9.13 5.38 -9.54
CA ALA A 83 -7.81 5.85 -9.10
C ALA A 83 -7.52 5.29 -7.70
N GLY A 84 -6.26 5.26 -7.28
CA GLY A 84 -5.97 4.74 -5.96
C GLY A 84 -4.53 4.88 -5.49
N LEU A 85 -4.31 4.45 -4.26
CA LEU A 85 -3.04 4.41 -3.56
C LEU A 85 -2.85 3.01 -2.97
N ILE A 86 -1.65 2.45 -3.13
CA ILE A 86 -1.26 1.18 -2.52
C ILE A 86 0.01 1.42 -1.72
N ALA A 87 -0.04 1.18 -0.41
CA ALA A 87 1.15 1.11 0.42
C ALA A 87 1.64 -0.35 0.48
N THR A 88 2.95 -0.55 0.31
CA THR A 88 3.56 -1.88 0.29
C THR A 88 5.04 -1.84 0.71
N HIS A 89 5.52 -2.89 1.39
CA HIS A 89 6.94 -3.19 1.57
C HIS A 89 7.50 -4.10 0.47
N ASP A 90 6.65 -4.59 -0.43
CA ASP A 90 7.05 -5.47 -1.52
C ASP A 90 7.56 -4.65 -2.70
N LEU A 91 8.88 -4.57 -2.84
CA LEU A 91 9.56 -3.86 -3.93
C LEU A 91 9.23 -4.44 -5.32
N SER A 92 8.85 -5.71 -5.41
CA SER A 92 8.47 -6.32 -6.71
C SER A 92 7.21 -5.69 -7.29
N LEU A 93 6.32 -5.15 -6.43
CA LEU A 93 5.14 -4.44 -6.91
C LEU A 93 5.51 -3.08 -7.51
N CYS A 94 6.61 -2.46 -7.06
CA CYS A 94 7.09 -1.19 -7.60
C CYS A 94 7.56 -1.30 -9.07
N GLU A 95 7.97 -2.49 -9.53
CA GLU A 95 8.26 -2.76 -10.94
C GLU A 95 7.03 -2.57 -11.83
N ALA A 96 5.82 -2.49 -11.27
CA ALA A 96 4.61 -2.19 -12.03
C ALA A 96 4.61 -0.78 -12.64
N ALA A 97 5.29 0.18 -12.02
CA ALA A 97 5.42 1.52 -12.58
C ALA A 97 6.22 1.54 -13.90
N GLU A 98 7.13 0.57 -14.09
CA GLU A 98 7.90 0.46 -15.34
C GLU A 98 7.07 -0.13 -16.49
N ALA A 99 6.09 -0.98 -16.16
CA ALA A 99 5.26 -1.68 -17.12
C ALA A 99 3.95 -0.96 -17.45
N HIS A 100 3.51 -0.04 -16.59
CA HIS A 100 2.23 0.64 -16.70
C HIS A 100 2.42 2.15 -16.50
N GLU A 101 2.31 2.92 -17.58
CA GLU A 101 2.35 4.39 -17.58
C GLU A 101 1.46 5.08 -16.52
N PRO A 102 0.22 4.62 -16.22
CA PRO A 102 -0.61 5.24 -15.18
C PRO A 102 -0.16 4.95 -13.74
N VAL A 103 0.87 4.12 -13.53
CA VAL A 103 1.38 3.77 -12.20
C VAL A 103 2.63 4.58 -11.90
N SER A 104 2.68 5.19 -10.72
CA SER A 104 3.81 6.00 -10.26
C SER A 104 4.23 5.59 -8.85
N ASN A 105 5.53 5.38 -8.66
CA ASN A 105 6.09 5.05 -7.35
C ASN A 105 6.38 6.30 -6.54
N TYR A 106 6.04 6.25 -5.26
CA TYR A 106 6.40 7.25 -4.26
C TYR A 106 6.82 6.55 -2.97
N TYR A 107 7.63 7.24 -2.17
CA TYR A 107 8.11 6.70 -0.91
C TYR A 107 8.29 7.78 0.15
N PHE A 108 8.33 7.33 1.41
CA PHE A 108 8.83 8.10 2.54
C PHE A 108 10.23 7.60 2.89
N ASP A 109 11.15 8.51 3.19
CA ASP A 109 12.52 8.17 3.53
C ASP A 109 12.74 8.19 5.05
N ALA A 110 13.74 7.45 5.49
CA ALA A 110 14.31 7.64 6.83
C ALA A 110 15.82 7.68 6.74
N ASN A 111 16.40 8.69 7.36
CA ASN A 111 17.83 8.94 7.38
C ASN A 111 18.40 8.58 8.75
N ILE A 112 19.66 8.14 8.77
CA ILE A 112 20.39 7.95 10.02
C ILE A 112 21.29 9.17 10.21
N ILE A 113 21.01 9.97 11.23
CA ILE A 113 21.78 11.15 11.60
C ILE A 113 22.28 10.94 13.02
N ASP A 114 23.59 10.94 13.23
CA ASP A 114 24.22 10.76 14.55
C ASP A 114 23.76 9.50 15.31
N GLY A 115 23.46 8.41 14.60
CA GLY A 115 22.99 7.17 15.21
C GLY A 115 21.52 7.21 15.66
N GLU A 116 20.77 8.22 15.23
CA GLU A 116 19.33 8.34 15.40
C GLU A 116 18.61 8.19 14.06
N LEU A 117 17.42 7.58 14.09
CA LEU A 117 16.57 7.45 12.91
C LEU A 117 15.70 8.69 12.78
N TYR A 118 15.82 9.41 11.67
CA TYR A 118 15.08 10.64 11.38
C TYR A 118 14.16 10.44 10.17
N PHE A 119 12.90 10.86 10.31
CA PHE A 119 11.90 10.85 9.24
C PHE A 119 11.53 12.30 8.91
N ASP A 120 11.67 12.69 7.64
CA ASP A 120 11.26 14.02 7.18
C ASP A 120 9.74 14.08 6.87
N TYR A 121 9.07 12.92 6.82
CA TYR A 121 7.66 12.77 6.48
C TYR A 121 7.28 13.38 5.12
N GLN A 122 8.23 13.50 4.20
CA GLN A 122 8.00 14.01 2.85
C GLN A 122 7.76 12.85 1.87
N LEU A 123 6.71 12.98 1.05
CA LEU A 123 6.44 12.05 -0.03
C LEU A 123 7.35 12.38 -1.22
N LYS A 124 8.23 11.45 -1.59
CA LYS A 124 9.23 11.62 -2.65
C LYS A 124 8.94 10.69 -3.82
N PRO A 125 9.21 11.10 -5.08
CA PRO A 125 9.04 10.23 -6.23
C PRO A 125 10.10 9.11 -6.23
N GLY A 126 9.70 7.92 -6.68
CA GLY A 126 10.59 6.76 -6.83
C GLY A 126 10.37 5.66 -5.78
N ILE A 127 11.34 4.77 -5.66
CA ILE A 127 11.32 3.59 -4.79
C ILE A 127 12.28 3.81 -3.63
N CYS A 128 11.85 3.50 -2.40
CA CYS A 128 12.71 3.59 -1.22
C CYS A 128 13.95 2.69 -1.37
N GLN A 129 15.14 3.29 -1.22
CA GLN A 129 16.42 2.58 -1.33
C GLN A 129 16.95 2.13 0.04
N ASN A 130 16.49 2.75 1.13
CA ASN A 130 17.06 2.59 2.46
C ASN A 130 16.31 1.53 3.28
N MET A 131 16.96 0.38 3.52
CA MET A 131 16.43 -0.67 4.39
C MET A 131 16.77 -0.39 5.87
N ASN A 132 15.99 0.48 6.50
CA ASN A 132 16.26 0.98 7.86
C ASN A 132 15.92 -0.02 8.99
N ALA A 133 15.21 -1.10 8.70
CA ALA A 133 14.82 -2.11 9.69
C ALA A 133 16.06 -2.74 10.36
N SER A 134 17.09 -3.07 9.59
CA SER A 134 18.34 -3.66 10.10
C SER A 134 19.06 -2.74 11.08
N PHE A 135 19.01 -1.42 10.85
CA PHE A 135 19.55 -0.43 11.78
C PHE A 135 18.78 -0.41 13.10
N LEU A 136 17.45 -0.37 13.03
CA LEU A 136 16.59 -0.42 14.22
C LEU A 136 16.81 -1.70 15.02
N LEU A 137 16.89 -2.85 14.35
CA LEU A 137 17.10 -4.14 15.00
C LEU A 137 18.45 -4.19 15.76
N LYS A 138 19.52 -3.65 15.17
CA LYS A 138 20.83 -3.52 15.84
C LYS A 138 20.78 -2.54 17.01
N LYS A 139 20.18 -1.36 16.81
CA LYS A 139 20.02 -0.33 17.86
C LYS A 139 19.24 -0.83 19.07
N MET A 140 18.17 -1.61 18.82
CA MET A 140 17.35 -2.24 19.85
C MET A 140 17.99 -3.50 20.46
N LYS A 141 19.20 -3.87 20.03
CA LYS A 141 19.93 -5.07 20.48
C LYS A 141 19.16 -6.38 20.26
N ILE A 142 18.30 -6.41 19.24
CA ILE A 142 17.53 -7.61 18.84
C ILE A 142 18.42 -8.57 18.04
N VAL A 143 19.30 -8.02 17.21
CA VAL A 143 20.36 -8.75 16.49
C VAL A 143 21.70 -8.05 16.71
N ARG A 144 22.78 -8.85 16.71
CA ARG A 144 24.17 -8.39 16.89
C ARG A 144 24.76 -7.93 15.55
#